data_AF-A0A6A3GZM9-F1
#
_entry.id   AF-A0A6A3GZM9-F1
#
_cell.length_a   1.000
_cell.length_b   1.000
_cell.length_c   1.000
_cell.angle_alpha   90.00
_cell.angle_beta   90.00
_cell.angle_gamma   90.00
#
_symmetry.space_group_name_H-M   'P 1'
#
loop_
_entity.id
_entity.type
_entity.pdbx_description
1 polymer ?
#
loop_
_entity_poly.entity_id
_entity_poly.type
_entity_poly.pdbx_seq_one_letter_code
_entity_poly.pdbx_strand_id
1 'polypeptide(L)' 'MSTVHHYPPADFQPVISHLNESLSWKQNLPLLLMGNGACELIDLVIRSVQPGG' A
#
# COMPACT_ATOMS: atom_id res chain seq x y z
N MET A 1 -17.05 -20.57 -12.53
CA MET A 1 -16.07 -20.10 -11.53
C MET A 1 -14.91 -19.50 -12.29
N SER A 2 -14.64 -18.20 -12.15
CA SER A 2 -13.40 -17.63 -12.72
C SER A 2 -12.28 -17.92 -11.75
N THR A 3 -11.34 -18.74 -12.19
CA THR A 3 -10.08 -18.97 -11.48
C THR A 3 -9.16 -17.82 -11.89
N VAL A 4 -8.81 -16.97 -10.93
CA VAL A 4 -7.80 -15.93 -11.15
C VAL A 4 -6.45 -16.63 -11.25
N HIS A 5 -5.92 -16.75 -12.47
CA HIS A 5 -4.69 -17.50 -12.75
C HIS A 5 -3.41 -16.66 -12.65
N HIS A 6 -3.54 -15.36 -12.46
CA HIS A 6 -2.41 -14.42 -12.43
C HIS A 6 -2.39 -13.66 -11.12
N TYR A 7 -1.20 -13.52 -10.56
CA TYR A 7 -0.97 -12.60 -9.45
C TYR A 7 -1.36 -11.17 -9.87
N PRO A 8 -1.86 -10.36 -8.93
CA PRO A 8 -2.10 -8.95 -9.21
C PRO A 8 -0.78 -8.26 -9.61
N PRO A 9 -0.86 -7.24 -10.46
CA PRO A 9 0.32 -6.47 -10.85
C PRO A 9 0.93 -5.76 -9.64
N ALA A 10 2.26 -5.77 -9.57
CA ALA A 10 3.03 -5.26 -8.43
C ALA A 10 3.14 -3.72 -8.39
N ASP A 11 2.67 -3.03 -9.44
CA ASP A 11 2.65 -1.57 -9.52
C ASP A 11 1.41 -0.94 -8.89
N PHE A 12 0.47 -1.76 -8.41
CA PHE A 12 -0.77 -1.36 -7.76
C PHE A 12 -1.63 -0.38 -8.59
N GLN A 13 -1.46 -0.38 -9.92
CA GLN A 13 -2.35 0.34 -10.81
C GLN A 13 -3.65 -0.46 -11.00
N PRO A 14 -4.83 0.21 -11.09
CA PRO A 14 -5.04 1.66 -11.17
C PRO A 14 -5.23 2.37 -9.81
N VAL A 15 -5.13 1.66 -8.68
CA VAL A 15 -5.49 2.18 -7.35
C VAL A 15 -4.72 3.46 -7.01
N ILE A 16 -3.42 3.48 -7.30
CA ILE A 16 -2.57 4.67 -7.11
C ILE A 16 -3.13 5.90 -7.85
N SER A 17 -3.56 5.73 -9.10
CA SER A 17 -4.08 6.82 -9.92
C SER A 17 -5.37 7.39 -9.33
N HIS A 18 -6.31 6.54 -8.92
CA HIS A 18 -7.57 6.98 -8.30
C HIS A 18 -7.37 7.65 -6.94
N LEU A 19 -6.44 7.16 -6.12
CA LEU A 19 -6.11 7.78 -4.83
C LEU A 19 -5.47 9.15 -5.00
N ASN A 20 -4.57 9.30 -5.99
CA ASN A 20 -3.94 10.58 -6.31
C ASN A 20 -4.98 11.65 -6.69
N GLU A 21 -5.97 11.27 -7.50
CA GLU A 21 -7.08 12.15 -7.88
C GLU A 21 -7.95 12.53 -6.68
N SER A 22 -8.29 11.55 -5.84
CA SER A 22 -9.21 11.75 -4.71
C SER A 22 -8.61 12.59 -3.58
N LEU A 23 -7.32 12.41 -3.28
CA LEU A 23 -6.65 13.06 -2.14
C LEU A 23 -6.03 14.42 -2.51
N SER A 24 -5.93 14.75 -3.80
CA SER A 24 -5.18 15.93 -4.28
C SER A 24 -3.72 15.98 -3.76
N TRP A 25 -3.14 14.82 -3.43
CA TRP A 25 -1.84 14.67 -2.76
C TRP A 25 -0.68 14.48 -3.75
N LYS A 26 -0.67 15.23 -4.86
CA LYS A 26 0.32 15.04 -5.94
C LYS A 26 1.78 15.10 -5.48
N GLN A 27 2.09 15.94 -4.49
CA GLN A 27 3.45 16.11 -3.96
C GLN A 27 3.88 14.95 -3.05
N ASN A 28 2.92 14.27 -2.42
CA ASN A 28 3.15 13.18 -1.47
C ASN A 28 2.95 11.79 -2.07
N LEU A 29 2.63 11.71 -3.37
CA LEU A 29 2.45 10.45 -4.06
C LEU A 29 3.64 9.48 -3.93
N PRO A 30 4.92 9.94 -3.97
CA PRO A 30 6.06 9.06 -3.73
C PRO A 30 6.14 8.46 -2.31
N LEU A 31 5.37 9.00 -1.35
CA LEU A 31 5.28 8.52 0.02
C LEU A 31 4.14 7.52 0.22
N LEU A 32 3.32 7.28 -0.80
CA LEU A 32 2.19 6.36 -0.72
C LEU A 32 2.69 4.91 -0.73
N LEU A 33 2.38 4.18 0.34
CA LEU A 33 2.71 2.76 0.47
C LEU A 33 1.45 1.92 0.30
N MET A 34 1.52 0.91 -0.56
CA MET A 34 0.48 -0.09 -0.76
C MET A 34 0.83 -1.39 -0.04
N GLY A 35 -0.18 -2.05 0.52
CA GLY A 35 -0.01 -3.31 1.24
C GLY A 35 -1.34 -4.00 1.50
N ASN A 36 -1.30 -5.12 2.23
CA ASN A 36 -2.47 -5.93 2.53
C ASN A 36 -3.28 -5.37 3.72
N GLY A 37 -3.63 -4.09 3.62
CA GLY A 37 -4.37 -3.36 4.66
C GLY A 37 -3.50 -2.73 5.73
N ALA A 38 -4.11 -1.85 6.53
CA ALA A 38 -3.42 -1.07 7.54
C ALA A 38 -2.82 -1.92 8.68
N CYS A 39 -3.44 -3.06 9.01
CA CYS A 39 -2.95 -3.95 10.05
C CYS A 39 -1.56 -4.51 9.74
N GLU A 40 -1.30 -4.88 8.48
CA GLU A 40 0.02 -5.36 8.05
C GLU A 40 1.08 -4.26 8.19
N LEU A 41 0.74 -3.02 7.82
CA LEU A 41 1.63 -1.87 8.00
C LEU A 41 1.92 -1.62 9.48
N ILE A 42 0.91 -1.63 10.35
CA ILE A 42 1.07 -1.43 11.79
C ILE A 42 1.99 -2.51 12.38
N ASP A 43 1.75 -3.77 12.02
CA ASP A 43 2.56 -4.90 12.48
C ASP A 43 4.01 -4.78 11.98
N LEU A 44 4.22 -4.37 10.72
CA LEU A 44 5.55 -4.09 10.18
C LEU A 44 6.26 -2.99 10.96
N VAL A 45 5.57 -1.88 11.25
CA VAL A 45 6.12 -0.77 12.04
C VAL A 45 6.49 -1.22 13.45
N ILE A 46 5.60 -1.95 14.13
CA ILE A 46 5.86 -2.47 15.49
C ILE A 46 7.11 -3.36 15.49
N ARG A 47 7.23 -4.26 14.50
CA ARG A 47 8.41 -5.14 14.37
C ARG A 47 9.69 -4.41 13.98
N SER A 48 9.59 -3.22 13.39
CA SER A 48 10.74 -2.41 12.96
C SER A 48 11.40 -1.60 14.09
N VAL A 49 10.69 -1.39 15.20
CA VAL A 49 11.19 -0.64 16.36
C VAL A 49 12.03 -1.57 17.24
N GLN A 50 13.21 -1.12 17.66
CA GLN A 50 14.07 -1.89 18.56
C GLN A 50 13.42 -2.04 19.95
N PRO A 51 13.61 -3.17 20.65
CA PRO A 51 13.16 -3.30 22.03
C PRO A 51 13.84 -2.24 22.91
N GLY A 52 13.08 -1.25 23.39
CA GLY A 52 13.57 -0.24 24.34
C GLY A 52 13.22 1.21 24.01
N GLY A 53 12.91 1.54 22.76
CA GLY A 53 12.59 2.92 22.33
C GLY A 53 13.82 3.81 22.18
#